data_AF-A0A314UIG1-F1
#
_entry.id   AF-A0A314UIG1-F1
#
_cell.length_a   1.000
_cell.length_b   1.000
_cell.length_c   1.000
_cell.angle_alpha   90.00
_cell.angle_beta   90.00
_cell.angle_gamma   90.00
#
_symmetry.space_group_name_H-M   'P 1'
#
loop_
_entity.id
_entity.type
_entity.pdbx_description
1 polymer ?
#
loop_
_entity_poly.entity_id
_entity_poly.type
_entity_poly.pdbx_seq_one_letter_code
_entity_poly.pdbx_strand_id
1 'polypeptide(L)'
;MVSSPSNASASPSTSSLASSCTRAPKPSPRTLLSIPSTTGAIWCFSASVTPCISAIRARRFLTWWSKGSVQFAEEVFSEMIRNGVSPNVYTYNILIRGFSGAGNLKMGLYFFGEMERNGCLPNVVTYNTLIDAYCKLKKIDQAFELLRSMALKGLEPNLISYNAVINGLCREGRMNETSQVLEEMKRKGFVPDEVTCNTLISGYCKEDNFHQALVLQEEMRRNGLSPNVVTYTALINAMCKAKNLNRAMEFFDQMRVKGLRPNQRTYTTLIDGFSQQGFLNEAYDVLKEMTENGFSPSVVTYNALINGYCLLGRMEDAIGILQDMTRKGLPLMS
;
A
#
# COMPACT_ATOMS: atom_id res chain seq x y z
N MET A 1 -28.15 47.44 5.53
CA MET A 1 -28.89 48.61 5.01
C MET A 1 -28.03 49.19 3.89
N VAL A 2 -28.33 48.85 2.62
CA VAL A 2 -29.18 49.67 1.71
C VAL A 2 -28.38 50.93 1.33
N SER A 3 -28.03 51.26 0.09
CA SER A 3 -28.32 50.73 -1.25
C SER A 3 -27.58 51.63 -2.26
N SER A 4 -27.26 51.11 -3.45
CA SER A 4 -27.09 51.90 -4.69
C SER A 4 -28.37 52.73 -4.97
N PRO A 5 -28.43 53.72 -5.89
CA PRO A 5 -28.43 53.44 -7.35
C PRO A 5 -27.90 54.63 -8.23
N SER A 6 -27.27 54.42 -9.39
CA SER A 6 -27.80 54.18 -10.75
C SER A 6 -27.93 55.42 -11.66
N ASN A 7 -27.67 55.14 -12.95
CA ASN A 7 -28.18 55.77 -14.18
C ASN A 7 -27.45 57.00 -14.71
N ALA A 8 -27.35 57.25 -16.03
CA ALA A 8 -27.50 56.47 -17.28
C ALA A 8 -27.46 57.54 -18.40
N SER A 9 -26.83 57.26 -19.56
CA SER A 9 -27.18 57.76 -20.91
C SER A 9 -25.94 57.66 -21.82
N ALA A 10 -25.89 56.74 -22.79
CA ALA A 10 -26.46 56.82 -24.14
C ALA A 10 -25.43 57.31 -25.19
N SER A 11 -25.21 56.45 -26.18
CA SER A 11 -24.43 56.58 -27.43
C SER A 11 -24.95 57.69 -28.37
N PRO A 12 -24.21 58.16 -29.41
CA PRO A 12 -24.26 57.52 -30.76
C PRO A 12 -22.94 57.69 -31.60
N SER A 13 -22.47 56.71 -32.39
CA SER A 13 -22.72 56.43 -33.83
C SER A 13 -21.67 56.96 -34.83
N THR A 14 -21.52 56.22 -35.95
CA THR A 14 -20.89 56.51 -37.27
C THR A 14 -19.37 56.25 -37.38
N SER A 15 -18.93 55.18 -38.09
CA SER A 15 -18.73 55.01 -39.56
C SER A 15 -17.25 55.24 -39.89
N SER A 16 -16.51 54.56 -40.77
CA SER A 16 -16.71 53.61 -41.86
C SER A 16 -15.28 53.19 -42.32
N LEU A 17 -15.00 51.94 -42.73
CA LEU A 17 -14.64 51.48 -44.10
C LEU A 17 -13.58 50.37 -43.88
N ALA A 18 -13.86 49.08 -44.04
CA ALA A 18 -14.11 48.31 -45.27
C ALA A 18 -12.88 48.13 -46.19
N SER A 19 -12.27 46.94 -46.12
CA SER A 19 -11.77 46.10 -47.24
C SER A 19 -10.88 44.99 -46.62
N SER A 20 -10.95 43.71 -46.95
CA SER A 20 -11.74 42.92 -47.89
C SER A 20 -11.54 41.44 -47.52
N CYS A 21 -12.60 40.70 -47.20
CA CYS A 21 -12.60 39.24 -47.07
C CYS A 21 -13.70 38.67 -47.98
N THR A 22 -13.34 37.75 -48.86
CA THR A 22 -14.27 36.93 -49.65
C THR A 22 -14.36 35.50 -49.08
N ARG A 23 -15.60 35.17 -48.65
CA ARG A 23 -16.34 33.88 -48.50
C ARG A 23 -15.59 32.53 -48.62
N ALA A 24 -15.60 31.63 -47.61
CA ALA A 24 -16.67 30.68 -47.13
C ALA A 24 -16.73 29.36 -47.95
N PRO A 25 -17.14 28.15 -47.42
CA PRO A 25 -18.13 27.91 -46.35
C PRO A 25 -17.87 26.75 -45.34
N LYS A 26 -18.72 26.71 -44.30
CA LYS A 26 -18.87 25.64 -43.27
C LYS A 26 -19.69 24.43 -43.79
N PRO A 27 -19.73 23.30 -43.06
CA PRO A 27 -20.96 23.05 -42.29
C PRO A 27 -20.82 22.37 -40.89
N SER A 28 -21.63 22.91 -39.97
CA SER A 28 -22.46 22.31 -38.90
C SER A 28 -21.93 21.41 -37.74
N PRO A 29 -22.64 21.41 -36.58
CA PRO A 29 -22.06 21.15 -35.26
C PRO A 29 -22.70 19.98 -34.46
N ARG A 30 -21.87 19.18 -33.77
CA ARG A 30 -22.16 18.36 -32.56
C ARG A 30 -20.79 18.07 -31.92
N THR A 31 -20.43 18.29 -30.66
CA THR A 31 -21.14 18.59 -29.41
C THR A 31 -20.12 19.29 -28.48
N LEU A 32 -20.57 20.32 -27.75
CA LEU A 32 -19.82 21.09 -26.74
C LEU A 32 -19.65 20.32 -25.42
N LEU A 33 -18.52 20.54 -24.74
CA LEU A 33 -18.33 20.88 -23.30
C LEU A 33 -16.82 20.77 -22.96
N SER A 34 -16.03 21.86 -23.02
CA SER A 34 -15.60 22.74 -21.89
C SER A 34 -14.72 22.03 -20.83
N ILE A 35 -13.37 22.09 -20.84
CA ILE A 35 -12.40 23.18 -20.46
C ILE A 35 -12.59 23.68 -19.01
N PRO A 36 -11.61 24.22 -18.20
CA PRO A 36 -10.11 24.29 -18.16
C PRO A 36 -9.52 23.91 -16.75
N SER A 37 -8.21 23.92 -16.42
CA SER A 37 -7.41 25.15 -16.24
C SER A 37 -5.98 24.92 -15.73
N THR A 38 -5.06 25.66 -16.36
CA THR A 38 -3.88 26.37 -15.82
C THR A 38 -2.82 25.56 -15.07
N THR A 39 -1.57 25.45 -15.47
CA THR A 39 -0.67 26.49 -16.01
C THR A 39 0.40 25.84 -16.89
N GLY A 40 0.28 26.02 -18.20
CA GLY A 40 1.31 25.73 -19.19
C GLY A 40 1.73 27.03 -19.85
N ALA A 41 2.81 27.63 -19.37
CA ALA A 41 3.65 28.58 -20.06
C ALA A 41 4.68 29.05 -19.04
N ILE A 42 5.96 28.90 -19.33
CA ILE A 42 7.03 29.86 -19.07
C ILE A 42 8.37 29.16 -19.44
N TRP A 43 9.02 29.74 -20.45
CA TRP A 43 10.35 29.45 -21.05
C TRP A 43 10.48 28.34 -22.11
N CYS A 44 10.01 28.65 -23.32
CA CYS A 44 10.87 28.52 -24.50
C CYS A 44 11.69 29.80 -24.60
N PHE A 45 13.01 29.78 -24.34
CA PHE A 45 13.97 30.64 -25.03
C PHE A 45 15.41 30.12 -24.80
N SER A 46 16.20 30.19 -25.88
CA SER A 46 17.60 29.78 -26.09
C SER A 46 17.86 28.30 -26.39
N ALA A 47 17.57 27.94 -27.64
CA ALA A 47 18.20 26.82 -28.35
C ALA A 47 19.68 27.13 -28.58
N SER A 48 20.57 26.55 -27.77
CA SER A 48 21.96 26.21 -28.12
C SER A 48 22.54 25.38 -26.96
N VAL A 49 22.94 24.14 -27.25
CA VAL A 49 23.61 23.19 -26.35
C VAL A 49 22.74 22.55 -25.23
N THR A 50 21.81 21.65 -25.58
CA THR A 50 21.51 20.35 -24.89
C THR A 50 20.15 19.75 -25.33
N PRO A 51 20.06 19.10 -26.51
CA PRO A 51 18.86 18.34 -26.87
C PRO A 51 19.08 16.84 -26.59
N CYS A 52 18.92 16.40 -25.34
CA CYS A 52 18.82 14.95 -25.03
C CYS A 52 18.03 14.67 -23.74
N ILE A 53 18.06 15.55 -22.74
CA ILE A 53 17.63 15.18 -21.38
C ILE A 53 16.14 15.43 -21.10
N SER A 54 15.48 16.35 -21.81
CA SER A 54 14.07 16.69 -21.55
C SER A 54 13.07 15.71 -22.17
N ALA A 55 13.36 15.14 -23.33
CA ALA A 55 12.44 14.27 -24.07
C ALA A 55 12.34 12.85 -23.49
N ILE A 56 13.36 12.37 -22.78
CA ILE A 56 13.41 11.02 -22.20
C ILE A 56 12.65 10.95 -20.86
N ARG A 57 12.39 12.09 -20.22
CA ARG A 57 12.23 12.14 -18.75
C ARG A 57 10.85 11.85 -18.16
N ALA A 58 9.73 11.88 -18.90
CA ALA A 58 8.41 11.87 -18.23
C ALA A 58 7.41 10.81 -18.70
N ARG A 59 7.32 10.49 -20.00
CA ARG A 59 6.28 9.55 -20.50
C ARG A 59 6.76 8.12 -20.76
N ARG A 60 8.05 7.90 -20.99
CA ARG A 60 8.63 6.55 -21.20
C ARG A 60 8.99 5.83 -19.90
N PHE A 61 9.24 6.55 -18.80
CA PHE A 61 9.65 5.97 -17.53
C PHE A 61 8.54 5.22 -16.78
N LEU A 62 7.27 5.62 -16.95
CA LEU A 62 6.14 4.94 -16.30
C LEU A 62 5.73 3.65 -17.05
N THR A 63 5.95 3.60 -18.37
CA THR A 63 5.68 2.40 -19.18
C THR A 63 6.78 1.33 -19.05
N TRP A 64 7.97 1.70 -18.56
CA TRP A 64 9.11 0.81 -18.32
C TRP A 64 8.86 -0.30 -17.29
N TRP A 65 7.91 -0.17 -16.36
CA TRP A 65 7.88 -1.09 -15.21
C TRP A 65 7.05 -2.37 -15.43
N SER A 66 6.28 -2.47 -16.51
CA SER A 66 5.16 -3.42 -16.51
C SER A 66 5.45 -4.84 -16.99
N LYS A 67 6.55 -5.16 -17.69
CA LYS A 67 6.96 -6.55 -18.05
C LYS A 67 8.25 -6.55 -18.89
N GLY A 68 9.39 -6.97 -18.34
CA GLY A 68 10.60 -7.34 -19.12
C GLY A 68 11.90 -6.52 -18.97
N SER A 69 11.98 -5.56 -18.04
CA SER A 69 12.91 -4.40 -18.13
C SER A 69 14.27 -4.49 -17.40
N VAL A 70 14.80 -5.67 -17.12
CA VAL A 70 16.07 -5.81 -16.38
C VAL A 70 17.27 -5.61 -17.31
N GLN A 71 17.31 -6.29 -18.45
CA GLN A 71 18.38 -6.17 -19.46
C GLN A 71 18.40 -4.79 -20.13
N PHE A 72 17.21 -4.25 -20.43
CA PHE A 72 17.09 -2.94 -21.05
C PHE A 72 17.62 -1.80 -20.16
N ALA A 73 17.54 -1.94 -18.83
CA ALA A 73 18.11 -0.98 -17.90
C ALA A 73 19.66 -0.95 -17.96
N GLU A 74 20.29 -2.10 -18.16
CA GLU A 74 21.76 -2.23 -18.31
C GLU A 74 22.25 -1.65 -19.64
N GLU A 75 21.51 -1.91 -20.73
CA GLU A 75 21.82 -1.36 -22.06
C GLU A 75 21.77 0.17 -22.05
N VAL A 76 20.72 0.74 -21.47
CA VAL A 76 20.56 2.21 -21.37
C VAL A 76 21.60 2.82 -20.45
N PHE A 77 21.98 2.14 -19.36
CA PHE A 77 23.09 2.58 -18.51
C PHE A 77 24.43 2.57 -19.26
N SER A 78 24.69 1.51 -20.03
CA SER A 78 25.91 1.38 -20.83
C SER A 78 25.95 2.40 -21.99
N GLU A 79 24.81 2.71 -22.58
CA GLU A 79 24.68 3.77 -23.59
C GLU A 79 24.92 5.16 -23.00
N MET A 80 24.39 5.43 -21.81
CA MET A 80 24.62 6.69 -21.09
C MET A 80 26.12 6.93 -20.83
N ILE A 81 26.85 5.90 -20.39
CA ILE A 81 28.30 5.96 -20.18
C ILE A 81 29.04 6.14 -21.51
N ARG A 82 28.67 5.39 -22.56
CA ARG A 82 29.26 5.54 -23.91
C ARG A 82 29.09 6.95 -24.48
N ASN A 83 27.97 7.60 -24.17
CA ASN A 83 27.69 8.98 -24.56
C ASN A 83 28.35 10.03 -23.65
N GLY A 84 29.22 9.61 -22.71
CA GLY A 84 29.98 10.51 -21.84
C GLY A 84 29.16 11.17 -20.73
N VAL A 85 27.95 10.68 -20.45
CA VAL A 85 27.10 11.23 -19.38
C VAL A 85 27.41 10.50 -18.07
N SER A 86 27.92 11.23 -17.08
CA SER A 86 28.22 10.67 -15.77
C SER A 86 26.92 10.31 -15.02
N PRO A 87 26.79 9.05 -14.54
CA PRO A 87 25.68 8.69 -13.66
C PRO A 87 25.72 9.53 -12.38
N ASN A 88 24.54 9.92 -11.88
CA ASN A 88 24.40 10.59 -10.59
C ASN A 88 23.65 9.70 -9.59
N VAL A 89 23.52 10.18 -8.35
CA VAL A 89 22.81 9.48 -7.26
C VAL A 89 21.38 9.07 -7.65
N TYR A 90 20.67 9.89 -8.42
CA TYR A 90 19.32 9.56 -8.87
C TYR A 90 19.31 8.39 -9.86
N THR A 91 20.23 8.37 -10.82
CA THR A 91 20.36 7.27 -11.79
C THR A 91 20.62 5.95 -11.07
N TYR A 92 21.58 5.92 -10.14
CA TYR A 92 21.87 4.73 -9.35
C TYR A 92 20.68 4.32 -8.47
N ASN A 93 20.02 5.26 -7.79
CA ASN A 93 18.86 4.94 -6.95
C ASN A 93 17.70 4.33 -7.76
N ILE A 94 17.46 4.81 -8.98
CA ILE A 94 16.44 4.24 -9.88
C ILE A 94 16.81 2.81 -10.25
N LEU A 95 18.06 2.56 -10.65
CA LEU A 95 18.54 1.23 -10.99
C LEU A 95 18.44 0.29 -9.79
N ILE A 96 19.01 0.68 -8.65
CA ILE A 96 18.99 -0.11 -7.41
C ILE A 96 17.56 -0.44 -7.01
N ARG A 97 16.62 0.52 -7.07
CA ARG A 97 15.19 0.28 -6.78
C ARG A 97 14.54 -0.64 -7.82
N GLY A 98 14.89 -0.50 -9.09
CA GLY A 98 14.45 -1.36 -10.19
C GLY A 98 14.83 -2.81 -9.98
N PHE A 99 16.13 -3.07 -9.83
CA PHE A 99 16.66 -4.42 -9.63
C PHE A 99 16.17 -5.02 -8.30
N SER A 100 16.12 -4.22 -7.23
CA SER A 100 15.60 -4.66 -5.93
C SER A 100 14.11 -5.02 -5.98
N GLY A 101 13.29 -4.21 -6.68
CA GLY A 101 11.87 -4.47 -6.86
C GLY A 101 11.57 -5.68 -7.74
N ALA A 102 12.46 -5.98 -8.70
CA ALA A 102 12.39 -7.18 -9.54
C ALA A 102 12.91 -8.46 -8.84
N GLY A 103 13.37 -8.36 -7.59
CA GLY A 103 13.93 -9.49 -6.83
C GLY A 103 15.39 -9.84 -7.20
N ASN A 104 16.02 -9.10 -8.11
CA ASN A 104 17.43 -9.28 -8.47
C ASN A 104 18.33 -8.42 -7.58
N LEU A 105 18.43 -8.79 -6.30
CA LEU A 105 19.26 -8.08 -5.33
C LEU A 105 20.75 -8.08 -5.71
N LYS A 106 21.24 -9.12 -6.40
CA LYS A 106 22.64 -9.20 -6.84
C LYS A 106 23.01 -8.01 -7.73
N MET A 107 22.15 -7.68 -8.70
CA MET A 107 22.37 -6.50 -9.54
C MET A 107 22.17 -5.19 -8.77
N GLY A 108 21.22 -5.14 -7.84
CA GLY A 108 21.07 -3.98 -6.94
C GLY A 108 22.36 -3.67 -6.17
N LEU A 109 23.03 -4.70 -5.65
CA LEU A 109 24.32 -4.56 -4.94
C LEU A 109 25.49 -4.24 -5.88
N TYR A 110 25.47 -4.76 -7.11
CA TYR A 110 26.45 -4.39 -8.13
C TYR A 110 26.40 -2.88 -8.39
N PHE A 111 25.21 -2.33 -8.65
CA PHE A 111 25.06 -0.89 -8.87
C PHE A 111 25.35 -0.05 -7.62
N PHE A 112 25.11 -0.58 -6.42
CA PHE A 112 25.53 0.07 -5.17
C PHE A 112 27.07 0.15 -5.06
N GLY A 113 27.79 -0.94 -5.35
CA GLY A 113 29.26 -0.94 -5.34
C GLY A 113 29.84 -0.06 -6.47
N GLU A 114 29.24 -0.09 -7.66
CA GLU A 114 29.61 0.80 -8.76
C GLU A 114 29.39 2.28 -8.41
N MET A 115 28.31 2.59 -7.69
CA MET A 115 28.05 3.95 -7.21
C MET A 115 29.18 4.44 -6.29
N GLU A 116 29.63 3.61 -5.34
CA GLU A 116 30.75 3.95 -4.45
C GLU A 116 32.09 4.08 -5.19
N ARG A 117 32.38 3.18 -6.15
CA ARG A 117 33.60 3.23 -6.96
C ARG A 117 33.69 4.47 -7.84
N ASN A 118 32.56 4.94 -8.35
CA ASN A 118 32.48 6.16 -9.15
C ASN A 118 32.45 7.44 -8.30
N GLY A 119 32.67 7.34 -6.99
CA GLY A 119 32.69 8.48 -6.07
C GLY A 119 31.32 9.10 -5.81
N CYS A 120 30.23 8.43 -6.23
CA CYS A 120 28.87 8.86 -5.94
C CYS A 120 28.50 8.36 -4.54
N LEU A 121 28.36 9.26 -3.56
CA LEU A 121 28.05 8.86 -2.18
C LEU A 121 26.60 8.37 -2.04
N PRO A 122 26.36 7.14 -1.54
CA PRO A 122 25.03 6.67 -1.22
C PRO A 122 24.34 7.56 -0.20
N ASN A 123 23.02 7.73 -0.33
CA ASN A 123 22.22 8.50 0.61
C ASN A 123 21.21 7.61 1.36
N VAL A 124 20.44 8.22 2.26
CA VAL A 124 19.40 7.52 3.04
C VAL A 124 18.43 6.74 2.15
N VAL A 125 18.07 7.27 0.97
CA VAL A 125 17.17 6.59 0.03
C VAL A 125 17.80 5.34 -0.57
N THR A 126 19.09 5.39 -0.90
CA THR A 126 19.85 4.23 -1.39
C THR A 126 19.83 3.10 -0.36
N TYR A 127 20.16 3.41 0.89
CA TYR A 127 20.17 2.46 1.99
C TYR A 127 18.78 1.88 2.28
N ASN A 128 17.76 2.74 2.38
CA ASN A 128 16.38 2.29 2.64
C ASN A 128 15.86 1.36 1.56
N THR A 129 16.22 1.61 0.29
CA THR A 129 15.84 0.75 -0.83
C THR A 129 16.45 -0.64 -0.70
N LEU A 130 17.74 -0.72 -0.35
CA LEU A 130 18.42 -2.00 -0.14
C LEU A 130 17.90 -2.73 1.10
N ILE A 131 17.69 -2.02 2.21
CA ILE A 131 17.14 -2.58 3.45
C ILE A 131 15.77 -3.22 3.18
N ASP A 132 14.86 -2.51 2.49
CA ASP A 132 13.55 -3.05 2.10
C ASP A 132 13.69 -4.28 1.18
N ALA A 133 14.66 -4.27 0.27
CA ALA A 133 14.95 -5.42 -0.60
C ALA A 133 15.43 -6.65 0.19
N TYR A 134 16.37 -6.48 1.11
CA TYR A 134 16.84 -7.55 2.00
C TYR A 134 15.71 -8.08 2.88
N CYS A 135 14.86 -7.19 3.41
CA CYS A 135 13.68 -7.57 4.20
C CYS A 135 12.69 -8.41 3.38
N LYS A 136 12.42 -8.04 2.12
CA LYS A 136 11.56 -8.81 1.22
C LYS A 136 12.12 -10.19 0.88
N LEU A 137 13.45 -10.32 0.82
CA LEU A 137 14.15 -11.58 0.56
C LEU A 137 14.39 -12.42 1.83
N LYS A 138 13.82 -12.01 2.99
CA LYS A 138 13.98 -12.68 4.29
C LYS A 138 15.44 -12.78 4.74
N LYS A 139 16.27 -11.82 4.35
CA LYS A 139 17.68 -11.73 4.73
C LYS A 139 17.87 -10.60 5.74
N ILE A 140 17.22 -10.73 6.88
CA ILE A 140 17.09 -9.64 7.87
C ILE A 140 18.42 -9.27 8.52
N ASP A 141 19.32 -10.24 8.75
CA ASP A 141 20.63 -9.95 9.36
C ASP A 141 21.46 -9.00 8.47
N GLN A 142 21.40 -9.19 7.15
CA GLN A 142 22.06 -8.30 6.18
C GLN A 142 21.39 -6.92 6.13
N ALA A 143 20.08 -6.84 6.39
CA ALA A 143 19.39 -5.56 6.51
C ALA A 143 19.87 -4.77 7.74
N PHE A 144 20.14 -5.45 8.87
CA PHE A 144 20.75 -4.84 10.06
C PHE A 144 22.18 -4.40 9.83
N GLU A 145 22.99 -5.19 9.12
CA GLU A 145 24.36 -4.80 8.74
C GLU A 145 24.35 -3.51 7.92
N LEU A 146 23.42 -3.38 6.96
CA LEU A 146 23.25 -2.14 6.20
C LEU A 146 22.79 -0.96 7.07
N LEU A 147 21.86 -1.18 8.00
CA LEU A 147 21.40 -0.14 8.93
C LEU A 147 22.55 0.36 9.82
N ARG A 148 23.42 -0.55 10.29
CA ARG A 148 24.63 -0.19 11.06
C ARG A 148 25.67 0.51 10.18
N SER A 149 25.88 0.03 8.96
CA SER A 149 26.80 0.65 7.98
C SER A 149 26.39 2.08 7.66
N MET A 150 25.09 2.34 7.53
CA MET A 150 24.53 3.68 7.33
C MET A 150 24.93 4.61 8.48
N ALA A 151 24.74 4.20 9.73
CA ALA A 151 25.13 4.98 10.91
C ALA A 151 26.65 5.24 10.98
N LEU A 152 27.48 4.24 10.65
CA LEU A 152 28.95 4.39 10.61
C LEU A 152 29.42 5.41 9.56
N LYS A 153 28.66 5.58 8.47
CA LYS A 153 28.94 6.59 7.44
C LYS A 153 28.33 7.96 7.76
N GLY A 154 27.84 8.18 8.97
CA GLY A 154 27.24 9.45 9.41
C GLY A 154 25.86 9.71 8.82
N LEU A 155 25.20 8.69 8.26
CA LEU A 155 23.82 8.78 7.79
C LEU A 155 22.90 8.29 8.91
N GLU A 156 22.01 9.15 9.39
CA GLU A 156 21.05 8.77 10.43
C GLU A 156 19.83 8.05 9.82
N PRO A 157 19.46 6.85 10.34
CA PRO A 157 18.21 6.19 9.98
C PRO A 157 17.01 7.09 10.23
N ASN A 158 16.07 7.11 9.28
CA ASN A 158 14.83 7.86 9.39
C ASN A 158 13.63 6.92 9.61
N LEU A 159 12.44 7.50 9.71
CA LEU A 159 11.18 6.75 9.86
C LEU A 159 11.03 5.63 8.80
N ILE A 160 11.41 5.90 7.55
CA ILE A 160 11.31 4.91 6.47
C ILE A 160 12.27 3.74 6.71
N SER A 161 13.48 3.99 7.22
CA SER A 161 14.45 2.96 7.58
C SER A 161 13.88 2.03 8.66
N TYR A 162 13.36 2.62 9.75
CA TYR A 162 12.77 1.85 10.86
C TYR A 162 11.55 1.05 10.42
N ASN A 163 10.64 1.66 9.66
CA ASN A 163 9.43 0.98 9.17
C ASN A 163 9.77 -0.22 8.26
N ALA A 164 10.80 -0.10 7.41
CA ALA A 164 11.24 -1.20 6.55
C ALA A 164 11.75 -2.39 7.38
N VAL A 165 12.59 -2.14 8.38
CA VAL A 165 13.14 -3.18 9.27
C VAL A 165 12.05 -3.81 10.13
N ILE A 166 11.18 -3.01 10.74
CA ILE A 166 10.03 -3.49 11.55
C ILE A 166 9.12 -4.39 10.71
N ASN A 167 8.80 -4.00 9.48
CA ASN A 167 7.97 -4.81 8.59
C ASN A 167 8.66 -6.11 8.18
N GLY A 168 9.97 -6.08 7.92
CA GLY A 168 10.78 -7.28 7.70
C GLY A 168 10.72 -8.26 8.87
N LEU A 169 10.99 -7.77 10.09
CA LEU A 169 11.00 -8.56 11.31
C LEU A 169 9.62 -9.16 11.64
N CYS A 170 8.55 -8.38 11.52
CA CYS A 170 7.18 -8.86 11.74
C CYS A 170 6.76 -9.96 10.75
N ARG A 171 7.32 -9.96 9.54
CA ARG A 171 7.07 -11.01 8.53
C ARG A 171 7.83 -12.29 8.83
N GLU A 172 9.04 -12.18 9.39
CA GLU A 172 9.84 -13.33 9.81
C GLU A 172 9.38 -13.90 11.16
N GLY A 173 8.62 -13.11 11.95
CA GLY A 173 8.18 -13.52 13.29
C GLY A 173 9.23 -13.32 14.37
N ARG A 174 10.15 -12.36 14.17
CA ARG A 174 11.20 -12.01 15.16
C ARG A 174 10.74 -10.86 16.05
N MET A 175 9.63 -11.01 16.79
CA MET A 175 9.02 -9.87 17.49
C MET A 175 9.83 -9.33 18.68
N ASN A 176 10.70 -10.15 19.28
CA ASN A 176 11.65 -9.68 20.30
C ASN A 176 12.53 -8.55 19.76
N GLU A 177 13.09 -8.73 18.57
CA GLU A 177 13.91 -7.71 17.90
C GLU A 177 13.05 -6.56 17.38
N THR A 178 11.85 -6.86 16.86
CA THR A 178 10.88 -5.82 16.50
C THR A 178 10.62 -4.85 17.66
N SER A 179 10.46 -5.38 18.87
CA SER A 179 10.21 -4.58 20.08
C SER A 179 11.40 -3.68 20.41
N GLN A 180 12.63 -4.20 20.30
CA GLN A 180 13.85 -3.41 20.52
C GLN A 180 13.98 -2.27 19.51
N VAL A 181 13.72 -2.54 18.23
CA VAL A 181 13.77 -1.53 17.16
C VAL A 181 12.67 -0.48 17.35
N LEU A 182 11.48 -0.88 17.80
CA LEU A 182 10.38 0.03 18.10
C LEU A 182 10.71 0.97 19.26
N GLU A 183 11.30 0.46 20.35
CA GLU A 183 11.72 1.29 21.48
C GLU A 183 12.86 2.23 21.09
N GLU A 184 13.81 1.79 20.25
CA GLU A 184 14.84 2.66 19.71
C GLU A 184 14.23 3.80 18.88
N MET A 185 13.29 3.47 18.01
CA MET A 185 12.55 4.43 17.18
C MET A 185 11.84 5.48 18.04
N LYS A 186 11.13 5.05 19.09
CA LYS A 186 10.46 5.95 20.05
C LYS A 186 11.46 6.82 20.82
N ARG A 187 12.60 6.26 21.27
CA ARG A 187 13.66 6.99 21.97
C ARG A 187 14.30 8.07 21.10
N LYS A 188 14.40 7.84 19.78
CA LYS A 188 14.85 8.85 18.80
C LYS A 188 13.77 9.89 18.46
N GLY A 189 12.59 9.83 19.08
CA GLY A 189 11.51 10.77 18.90
C GLY A 189 10.63 10.50 17.67
N PHE A 190 10.78 9.34 17.03
CA PHE A 190 9.91 8.96 15.92
C PHE A 190 8.63 8.31 16.43
N VAL A 191 7.49 8.74 15.90
CA VAL A 191 6.17 8.18 16.21
C VAL A 191 5.81 7.13 15.16
N PRO A 192 5.40 5.90 15.55
CA PRO A 192 4.92 4.90 14.62
C PRO A 192 3.73 5.41 13.80
N ASP A 193 3.80 5.24 12.48
CA ASP A 193 2.70 5.57 11.57
C ASP A 193 1.64 4.45 11.53
N GLU A 194 0.55 4.71 10.80
CA GLU A 194 -0.56 3.75 10.66
C GLU A 194 -0.08 2.39 10.13
N VAL A 195 0.83 2.40 9.14
CA VAL A 195 1.36 1.19 8.50
C VAL A 195 2.18 0.36 9.50
N THR A 196 3.00 1.02 10.31
CA THR A 196 3.84 0.40 11.32
C THR A 196 3.00 -0.22 12.42
N CYS A 197 2.04 0.54 12.97
CA CYS A 197 1.09 0.03 13.97
C CYS A 197 0.31 -1.18 13.45
N ASN A 198 -0.20 -1.14 12.22
CA ASN A 198 -0.93 -2.27 11.63
C ASN A 198 -0.05 -3.51 11.46
N THR A 199 1.20 -3.31 11.06
CA THR A 199 2.16 -4.40 10.87
C THR A 199 2.54 -5.05 12.21
N LEU A 200 2.78 -4.23 13.23
CA LEU A 200 3.07 -4.68 14.59
C LEU A 200 1.89 -5.42 15.22
N ILE A 201 0.66 -4.89 15.11
CA ILE A 201 -0.55 -5.57 15.59
C ILE A 201 -0.66 -6.94 14.93
N SER A 202 -0.52 -7.02 13.60
CA SER A 202 -0.53 -8.29 12.87
C SER A 202 0.58 -9.24 13.33
N GLY A 203 1.77 -8.73 13.65
CA GLY A 203 2.88 -9.49 14.21
C GLY A 203 2.58 -10.07 15.60
N TYR A 204 2.15 -9.24 16.54
CA TYR A 204 1.80 -9.67 17.89
C TYR A 204 0.63 -10.66 17.91
N CYS A 205 -0.35 -10.47 17.01
CA CYS A 205 -1.45 -11.40 16.83
C CYS A 205 -1.02 -12.79 16.30
N LYS A 206 0.16 -12.91 15.67
CA LYS A 206 0.70 -14.21 15.21
C LYS A 206 1.49 -14.94 16.29
N GLU A 207 2.10 -14.23 17.22
CA GLU A 207 2.80 -14.80 18.38
C GLU A 207 1.86 -15.02 19.58
N ASP A 208 0.55 -14.90 19.38
CA ASP A 208 -0.46 -15.00 20.44
C ASP A 208 -0.24 -14.01 21.61
N ASN A 209 0.51 -12.93 21.37
CA ASN A 209 0.72 -11.86 22.35
C ASN A 209 -0.38 -10.80 22.25
N PHE A 210 -1.59 -11.22 22.63
CA PHE A 210 -2.80 -10.39 22.49
C PHE A 210 -2.75 -9.10 23.31
N HIS A 211 -2.10 -9.12 24.48
CA HIS A 211 -1.96 -7.96 25.35
C HIS A 211 -1.23 -6.81 24.64
N GLN A 212 -0.09 -7.09 24.00
CA GLN A 212 0.67 -6.05 23.30
C GLN A 212 -0.08 -5.52 22.07
N ALA A 213 -0.82 -6.38 21.36
CA ALA A 213 -1.67 -5.94 20.25
C ALA A 213 -2.75 -4.93 20.70
N LEU A 214 -3.35 -5.14 21.87
CA LEU A 214 -4.36 -4.25 22.46
C LEU A 214 -3.76 -2.92 22.94
N VAL A 215 -2.60 -2.97 23.61
CA VAL A 215 -1.88 -1.77 24.04
C VAL A 215 -1.55 -0.89 22.83
N LEU A 216 -1.05 -1.51 21.75
CA LEU A 216 -0.69 -0.78 20.54
C LEU A 216 -1.91 -0.22 19.79
N GLN A 217 -3.05 -0.93 19.82
CA GLN A 217 -4.31 -0.40 19.29
C GLN A 217 -4.76 0.86 20.03
N GLU A 218 -4.67 0.86 21.36
CA GLU A 218 -5.04 2.03 22.17
C GLU A 218 -4.05 3.18 21.99
N GLU A 219 -2.76 2.89 21.88
CA GLU A 219 -1.72 3.88 21.53
C GLU A 219 -2.01 4.52 20.17
N MET A 220 -2.36 3.70 19.16
CA MET A 220 -2.77 4.16 17.83
C MET A 220 -3.97 5.13 17.93
N ARG A 221 -4.99 4.78 18.72
CA ARG A 221 -6.17 5.64 18.95
C ARG A 221 -5.81 6.95 19.64
N ARG A 222 -4.95 6.91 20.67
CA ARG A 222 -4.49 8.10 21.42
C ARG A 222 -3.68 9.06 20.55
N ASN A 223 -2.92 8.52 19.59
CA ASN A 223 -2.14 9.29 18.63
C ASN A 223 -2.99 9.82 17.46
N GLY A 224 -4.32 9.66 17.50
CA GLY A 224 -5.24 10.13 16.45
C GLY A 224 -5.19 9.29 15.18
N LEU A 225 -4.56 8.12 15.21
CA LEU A 225 -4.52 7.19 14.08
C LEU A 225 -5.77 6.29 14.12
N SER A 226 -6.42 6.13 12.97
CA SER A 226 -7.63 5.30 12.86
C SER A 226 -7.28 3.88 12.42
N PRO A 227 -7.57 2.84 13.22
CA PRO A 227 -7.43 1.45 12.78
C PRO A 227 -8.27 1.22 11.52
N ASN A 228 -7.70 0.53 10.53
CA ASN A 228 -8.37 0.22 9.28
C ASN A 228 -8.97 -1.20 9.29
N VAL A 229 -9.57 -1.59 8.16
CA VAL A 229 -10.17 -2.93 8.01
C VAL A 229 -9.17 -4.04 8.33
N VAL A 230 -7.92 -3.91 7.87
CA VAL A 230 -6.87 -4.92 8.08
C VAL A 230 -6.54 -5.06 9.57
N THR A 231 -6.46 -3.93 10.29
CA THR A 231 -6.22 -3.91 11.74
C THR A 231 -7.33 -4.63 12.50
N TYR A 232 -8.60 -4.29 12.21
CA TYR A 232 -9.74 -4.93 12.86
C TYR A 232 -9.83 -6.42 12.53
N THR A 233 -9.65 -6.82 11.26
CA THR A 233 -9.62 -8.24 10.89
C THR A 233 -8.50 -8.99 11.64
N ALA A 234 -7.32 -8.40 11.78
CA ALA A 234 -6.19 -9.01 12.50
C ALA A 234 -6.49 -9.17 14.00
N LEU A 235 -7.09 -8.16 14.63
CA LEU A 235 -7.49 -8.20 16.05
C LEU A 235 -8.60 -9.23 16.28
N ILE A 236 -9.63 -9.26 15.43
CA ILE A 236 -10.71 -10.25 15.49
C ILE A 236 -10.14 -11.67 15.40
N ASN A 237 -9.27 -11.94 14.42
CA ASN A 237 -8.60 -13.24 14.28
C ASN A 237 -7.82 -13.62 15.54
N ALA A 238 -7.11 -12.66 16.13
CA ALA A 238 -6.33 -12.89 17.33
C ALA A 238 -7.23 -13.20 18.53
N MET A 239 -8.32 -12.45 18.73
CA MET A 239 -9.27 -12.70 19.80
C MET A 239 -10.02 -14.03 19.64
N CYS A 240 -10.33 -14.44 18.40
CA CYS A 240 -10.87 -15.77 18.11
C CYS A 240 -9.90 -16.88 18.55
N LYS A 241 -8.60 -16.76 18.21
CA LYS A 241 -7.55 -17.70 18.64
C LYS A 241 -7.35 -17.71 20.16
N ALA A 242 -7.45 -16.55 20.80
CA ALA A 242 -7.39 -16.38 22.25
C ALA A 242 -8.61 -16.97 22.99
N LYS A 243 -9.58 -17.56 22.27
CA LYS A 243 -10.87 -18.04 22.79
C LYS A 243 -11.69 -16.97 23.51
N ASN A 244 -11.54 -15.72 23.10
CA ASN A 244 -12.27 -14.59 23.67
C ASN A 244 -13.18 -13.98 22.59
N LEU A 245 -14.27 -14.69 22.29
CA LEU A 245 -15.25 -14.32 21.27
C LEU A 245 -16.00 -13.02 21.62
N ASN A 246 -16.22 -12.74 22.89
CA ASN A 246 -16.85 -11.50 23.34
C ASN A 246 -16.07 -10.27 22.86
N ARG A 247 -14.73 -10.28 23.03
CA ARG A 247 -13.88 -9.19 22.56
C ARG A 247 -13.76 -9.18 21.03
N ALA A 248 -13.80 -10.34 20.37
CA ALA A 248 -13.84 -10.43 18.92
C ALA A 248 -15.10 -9.73 18.34
N MET A 249 -16.27 -9.98 18.93
CA MET A 249 -17.52 -9.33 18.54
C MET A 249 -17.53 -7.84 18.86
N GLU A 250 -16.98 -7.43 20.01
CA GLU A 250 -16.84 -6.01 20.32
C GLU A 250 -16.02 -5.28 19.24
N PHE A 251 -14.93 -5.88 18.75
CA PHE A 251 -14.16 -5.31 17.64
C PHE A 251 -14.91 -5.32 16.31
N PHE A 252 -15.71 -6.35 16.06
CA PHE A 252 -16.59 -6.40 14.88
C PHE A 252 -17.65 -5.29 14.91
N ASP A 253 -18.27 -5.04 16.05
CA ASP A 253 -19.25 -3.95 16.20
C ASP A 253 -18.60 -2.57 16.15
N GLN A 254 -17.42 -2.39 16.76
CA GLN A 254 -16.66 -1.15 16.63
C GLN A 254 -16.29 -0.85 15.17
N MET A 255 -15.94 -1.88 14.39
CA MET A 255 -15.66 -1.76 12.97
C MET A 255 -16.89 -1.23 12.21
N ARG A 256 -18.08 -1.76 12.52
CA ARG A 256 -19.36 -1.34 11.91
C ARG A 256 -19.75 0.09 12.30
N VAL A 257 -19.65 0.45 13.58
CA VAL A 257 -19.97 1.81 14.09
C VAL A 257 -19.08 2.86 13.44
N LYS A 258 -17.82 2.52 13.14
CA LYS A 258 -16.89 3.40 12.41
C LYS A 258 -17.14 3.46 10.90
N GLY A 259 -18.15 2.77 10.39
CA GLY A 259 -18.47 2.71 8.96
C GLY A 259 -17.49 1.89 8.13
N LEU A 260 -16.61 1.09 8.76
CA LEU A 260 -15.71 0.20 8.05
C LEU A 260 -16.47 -1.06 7.66
N ARG A 261 -16.51 -1.38 6.37
CA ARG A 261 -17.20 -2.58 5.88
C ARG A 261 -16.36 -3.83 6.12
N PRO A 262 -16.88 -4.84 6.84
CA PRO A 262 -16.24 -6.14 6.94
C PRO A 262 -16.05 -6.77 5.57
N ASN A 263 -14.89 -7.39 5.36
CA ASN A 263 -14.60 -8.13 4.13
C ASN A 263 -14.91 -9.63 4.33
N GLN A 264 -14.91 -10.40 3.24
CA GLN A 264 -15.11 -11.85 3.27
C GLN A 264 -14.22 -12.55 4.32
N ARG A 265 -12.95 -12.15 4.42
CA ARG A 265 -12.01 -12.73 5.38
C ARG A 265 -12.43 -12.52 6.83
N THR A 266 -13.02 -11.35 7.16
CA THR A 266 -13.48 -11.04 8.52
C THR A 266 -14.62 -11.96 8.93
N TYR A 267 -15.60 -12.16 8.04
CA TYR A 267 -16.69 -13.11 8.28
C TYR A 267 -16.19 -14.54 8.42
N THR A 268 -15.35 -15.02 7.50
CA THR A 268 -14.77 -16.38 7.60
C THR A 268 -13.99 -16.57 8.91
N THR A 269 -13.28 -15.55 9.38
CA THR A 269 -12.52 -15.59 10.64
C THR A 269 -13.42 -15.70 11.87
N LEU A 270 -14.53 -14.96 11.90
CA LEU A 270 -15.51 -15.05 12.98
C LEU A 270 -16.19 -16.42 12.98
N ILE A 271 -16.65 -16.89 11.81
CA ILE A 271 -17.31 -18.19 11.66
C ILE A 271 -16.38 -19.31 12.14
N ASP A 272 -15.10 -19.27 11.75
CA ASP A 272 -14.10 -20.24 12.22
C ASP A 272 -13.89 -20.17 13.74
N GLY A 273 -13.74 -18.97 14.29
CA GLY A 273 -13.61 -18.76 15.73
C GLY A 273 -14.79 -19.30 16.55
N PHE A 274 -16.02 -19.02 16.11
CA PHE A 274 -17.25 -19.51 16.74
C PHE A 274 -17.39 -21.04 16.59
N SER A 275 -17.08 -21.57 15.41
CA SER A 275 -17.19 -23.00 15.11
C SER A 275 -16.24 -23.84 15.96
N GLN A 276 -14.98 -23.40 16.11
CA GLN A 276 -13.99 -24.10 16.94
C GLN A 276 -14.34 -24.10 18.44
N GLN A 277 -15.15 -23.14 18.89
CA GLN A 277 -15.57 -23.01 20.29
C GLN A 277 -16.96 -23.60 20.56
N GLY A 278 -17.62 -24.16 19.53
CA GLY A 278 -18.92 -24.82 19.66
C GLY A 278 -20.13 -23.90 19.65
N PHE A 279 -19.94 -22.60 19.44
CA PHE A 279 -21.00 -21.60 19.32
C PHE A 279 -21.57 -21.58 17.89
N LEU A 280 -22.19 -22.69 17.51
CA LEU A 280 -22.61 -22.90 16.12
C LEU A 280 -23.79 -22.02 15.71
N ASN A 281 -24.70 -21.68 16.62
CA ASN A 281 -25.84 -20.81 16.27
C ASN A 281 -25.34 -19.42 15.86
N GLU A 282 -24.42 -18.86 16.64
CA GLU A 282 -23.75 -17.59 16.38
C GLU A 282 -22.94 -17.66 15.08
N ALA A 283 -22.27 -18.79 14.81
CA ALA A 283 -21.57 -18.99 13.55
C ALA A 283 -22.52 -18.95 12.32
N TYR A 284 -23.75 -19.46 12.45
CA TYR A 284 -24.76 -19.36 11.38
C TYR A 284 -25.33 -17.97 11.23
N ASP A 285 -25.54 -17.25 12.32
CA ASP A 285 -26.01 -15.86 12.26
C ASP A 285 -25.00 -14.99 11.49
N VAL A 286 -23.70 -15.18 11.77
CA VAL A 286 -22.61 -14.51 11.03
C VAL A 286 -22.54 -14.99 9.57
N LEU A 287 -22.79 -16.27 9.28
CA LEU A 287 -22.86 -16.79 7.90
C LEU A 287 -24.03 -16.17 7.12
N LYS A 288 -25.19 -16.01 7.77
CA LYS A 288 -26.37 -15.37 7.18
C LYS A 288 -26.08 -13.90 6.91
N GLU A 289 -25.52 -13.17 7.88
CA GLU A 289 -25.09 -11.78 7.69
C GLU A 289 -24.07 -11.66 6.54
N MET A 290 -23.13 -12.61 6.41
CA MET A 290 -22.18 -12.66 5.30
C MET A 290 -22.88 -12.75 3.94
N THR A 291 -23.90 -13.60 3.82
CA THR A 291 -24.69 -13.74 2.58
C THR A 291 -25.56 -12.53 2.27
N GLU A 292 -26.16 -11.92 3.30
CA GLU A 292 -26.99 -10.70 3.16
C GLU A 292 -26.15 -9.50 2.72
N ASN A 293 -24.88 -9.43 3.15
CA ASN A 293 -23.92 -8.42 2.69
C ASN A 293 -23.34 -8.70 1.30
N GLY A 294 -23.82 -9.72 0.59
CA GLY A 294 -23.47 -10.03 -0.79
C GLY A 294 -22.17 -10.82 -0.95
N PHE A 295 -21.64 -11.42 0.12
CA PHE A 295 -20.48 -12.31 0.02
C PHE A 295 -20.92 -13.77 -0.08
N SER A 296 -20.35 -14.50 -1.05
CA SER A 296 -20.53 -15.95 -1.12
C SER A 296 -19.61 -16.66 -0.12
N PRO A 297 -20.14 -17.55 0.73
CA PRO A 297 -19.32 -18.37 1.62
C PRO A 297 -18.32 -19.20 0.80
N SER A 298 -17.06 -19.17 1.21
CA SER A 298 -15.98 -19.93 0.56
C SER A 298 -15.95 -21.38 1.06
N VAL A 299 -15.22 -22.24 0.36
CA VAL A 299 -14.89 -23.60 0.82
C VAL A 299 -14.33 -23.58 2.26
N VAL A 300 -13.46 -22.62 2.56
CA VAL A 300 -12.88 -22.45 3.91
C VAL A 300 -13.95 -22.15 4.96
N THR A 301 -14.97 -21.37 4.60
CA THR A 301 -16.06 -21.00 5.51
C THR A 301 -16.94 -22.20 5.86
N TYR A 302 -17.28 -23.02 4.84
CA TYR A 302 -18.03 -24.25 5.04
C TYR A 302 -17.23 -25.31 5.81
N ASN A 303 -15.95 -25.48 5.48
CA ASN A 303 -15.08 -26.41 6.19
C ASN A 303 -14.95 -26.07 7.68
N ALA A 304 -14.89 -24.78 8.01
CA ALA A 304 -14.86 -24.32 9.40
C ALA A 304 -16.13 -24.73 10.17
N LEU A 305 -17.31 -24.56 9.58
CA LEU A 305 -18.59 -24.98 10.15
C LEU A 305 -18.68 -26.50 10.30
N ILE A 306 -18.33 -27.25 9.26
CA ILE A 306 -18.32 -28.72 9.27
C ILE A 306 -17.40 -29.21 10.39
N ASN A 307 -16.19 -28.65 10.50
CA ASN A 307 -15.25 -29.00 11.57
C ASN A 307 -15.85 -28.71 12.95
N GLY A 308 -16.52 -27.56 13.13
CA GLY A 308 -17.23 -27.23 14.36
C GLY A 308 -18.31 -28.26 14.75
N TYR A 309 -19.14 -28.69 13.79
CA TYR A 309 -20.15 -29.73 14.03
C TYR A 309 -19.53 -31.10 14.35
N CYS A 310 -18.46 -31.47 13.65
CA CYS A 310 -17.72 -32.70 13.92
C CYS A 310 -17.12 -32.70 15.35
N LEU A 311 -16.57 -31.57 15.80
CA LEU A 311 -16.02 -31.42 17.16
C LEU A 311 -17.10 -31.57 18.24
N LEU A 312 -18.35 -31.21 17.95
CA LEU A 312 -19.49 -31.40 18.85
C LEU A 312 -20.17 -32.78 18.72
N GLY A 313 -19.67 -33.66 17.85
CA GLY A 313 -20.26 -34.99 17.60
C GLY A 313 -21.60 -34.95 16.84
N ARG A 314 -22.01 -33.80 16.31
CA ARG A 314 -23.27 -33.59 15.58
C ARG A 314 -23.10 -33.89 14.09
N MET A 315 -22.87 -35.16 13.78
CA MET A 315 -22.52 -35.61 12.42
C MET A 315 -23.66 -35.40 11.41
N GLU A 316 -24.93 -35.51 11.82
CA GLU A 316 -26.08 -35.30 10.92
C GLU A 316 -26.14 -33.88 10.37
N ASP A 317 -25.92 -32.89 11.24
CA ASP A 317 -25.88 -31.48 10.84
C ASP A 317 -24.66 -31.17 9.97
N ALA A 318 -23.50 -31.80 10.26
CA ALA A 318 -22.29 -31.69 9.45
C ALA A 318 -22.52 -32.19 8.01
N ILE A 319 -23.24 -33.31 7.86
CA ILE A 319 -23.63 -33.86 6.55
C ILE A 319 -24.60 -32.92 5.85
N GLY A 320 -25.56 -32.34 6.57
CA GLY A 320 -26.48 -31.34 6.02
C GLY A 320 -25.76 -30.13 5.42
N ILE A 321 -24.72 -29.63 6.09
CA ILE A 321 -23.91 -28.51 5.60
C ILE A 321 -23.02 -28.90 4.43
N LEU A 322 -22.46 -30.11 4.43
CA LEU A 322 -21.70 -30.65 3.30
C LEU A 322 -22.58 -30.77 2.04
N GLN A 323 -23.84 -31.16 2.20
CA GLN A 323 -24.81 -31.21 1.11
C GLN A 323 -25.15 -29.80 0.60
N ASP A 324 -25.30 -28.80 1.48
CA ASP A 324 -25.50 -27.39 1.07
C ASP A 324 -24.30 -26.85 0.29
N MET A 325 -23.08 -27.15 0.74
CA MET A 325 -21.84 -26.80 0.04
C MET A 325 -21.77 -27.42 -1.36
N THR A 326 -22.13 -28.70 -1.48
CA THR A 326 -22.15 -29.43 -2.76
C THR A 326 -23.22 -28.86 -3.71
N ARG A 327 -24.41 -28.52 -3.18
CA ARG A 327 -25.50 -27.89 -3.94
C ARG A 327 -25.10 -26.53 -4.52
N LYS A 328 -24.25 -25.79 -3.82
CA LYS A 328 -23.70 -24.49 -4.27
C LYS A 328 -22.52 -24.61 -5.24
N GLY A 329 -22.16 -25.84 -5.65
CA GLY A 329 -21.14 -26.09 -6.67
C GLY A 329 -19.69 -25.87 -6.21
N LEU A 330 -19.44 -25.86 -4.90
CA LEU A 330 -18.09 -25.73 -4.36
C LEU A 330 -17.37 -27.09 -4.38
N PRO A 331 -16.10 -27.17 -4.82
CA PRO A 331 -15.39 -28.43 -4.92
C PRO A 331 -15.12 -29.02 -3.53
N LEU A 332 -15.34 -30.33 -3.41
CA LEU A 332 -14.85 -31.10 -2.28
C LEU A 332 -13.32 -31.17 -2.40
N MET A 333 -12.59 -30.69 -1.39
CA MET A 333 -11.15 -30.89 -1.33
C MET A 333 -10.89 -32.40 -1.17
N SER A 334 -10.34 -33.02 -2.20
CA SER A 334 -9.82 -34.39 -2.19
C SER A 334 -8.49 -34.47 -1.46
#